data_AF-A0A445M257-F1
#
_entry.id   AF-A0A445M257-F1
#
_cell.length_a   1.000
_cell.length_b   1.000
_cell.length_c   1.000
_cell.angle_alpha   90.00
_cell.angle_beta   90.00
_cell.angle_gamma   90.00
#
_symmetry.space_group_name_H-M   'P 1'
#
loop_
_entity.id
_entity.type
_entity.pdbx_description
1 polymer ?
#
loop_
_entity_poly.entity_id
_entity_poly.type
_entity_poly.pdbx_seq_one_letter_code
_entity_poly.pdbx_strand_id
1 'polypeptide(L)'
;MGPGSIATKTFENIKFPKGHVGIKSFDAELVDQEGNSIPSYETYLHHWFAIKYHQNITMSPNPKLRRPEDAFFQRNEGTCNGGILPHYWGFGVESRGTTSKIPDPFAIEQGNPTKIKNGYEEKWLLNIMVIDTRGAQDKKACTQCRCDQMNLPKDFYNVTRDIHNQKLTTNYKGGLFCCQDNLQCKQIEGFQGSRRMVSLRYKISWVDWNIYQIPVKVYILDSTDKVRSNGSKILHDCLAEYTIPATGGGGDSPHVQKANIPMEKGGYLIYGTAHMHSGVVNATLYGQDGRTLCTSTPKYGTGKEAGNEKGYLIGMSVCYPQPGSIKIHDGEILTLESRYKNEFRTGAMGHFYIYLAEELPQ
;
A
#
# COMPACT_ATOMS: atom_id res chain seq x y z
N MET A 1 14.27 10.01 -14.58
CA MET A 1 14.57 8.56 -14.56
C MET A 1 15.10 8.13 -15.91
N GLY A 2 16.03 7.18 -15.94
CA GLY A 2 16.52 6.55 -17.17
C GLY A 2 16.02 5.11 -17.29
N PRO A 3 16.19 4.47 -18.45
CA PRO A 3 15.85 3.06 -18.65
C PRO A 3 16.35 2.14 -17.53
N GLY A 4 15.52 1.22 -17.06
CA GLY A 4 15.85 0.27 -15.98
C GLY A 4 15.87 0.87 -14.56
N SER A 5 15.87 2.20 -14.40
CA SER A 5 16.09 2.81 -13.08
C SER A 5 14.93 2.66 -12.12
N ILE A 6 15.24 2.47 -10.84
CA ILE A 6 14.31 2.45 -9.72
C ILE A 6 14.47 3.77 -8.97
N ALA A 7 13.35 4.45 -8.71
CA ALA A 7 13.31 5.66 -7.90
C ALA A 7 12.33 5.49 -6.76
N THR A 8 12.82 5.60 -5.53
CA THR A 8 12.01 5.60 -4.32
C THR A 8 12.20 6.93 -3.63
N LYS A 9 11.14 7.74 -3.57
CA LYS A 9 11.19 9.13 -3.09
C LYS A 9 10.11 9.40 -2.06
N THR A 10 10.48 10.16 -1.03
CA THR A 10 9.56 10.68 -0.02
C THR A 10 9.41 12.19 -0.20
N PHE A 11 8.18 12.65 -0.31
CA PHE A 11 7.81 14.06 -0.38
C PHE A 11 7.04 14.42 0.88
N GLU A 12 7.65 15.23 1.74
CA GLU A 12 7.00 15.76 2.94
C GLU A 12 6.19 17.02 2.60
N ASN A 13 5.24 17.38 3.47
CA ASN A 13 4.42 18.58 3.33
C ASN A 13 3.68 18.67 1.98
N ILE A 14 3.11 17.56 1.50
CA ILE A 14 2.33 17.60 0.26
C ILE A 14 1.13 18.53 0.42
N LYS A 15 0.68 19.13 -0.69
CA LYS A 15 -0.52 19.98 -0.67
C LYS A 15 -1.72 19.12 -0.33
N PHE A 16 -2.37 19.46 0.78
CA PHE A 16 -3.53 18.76 1.29
C PHE A 16 -4.55 19.80 1.78
N PRO A 17 -5.87 19.51 1.74
CA PRO A 17 -6.89 20.36 2.33
C PRO A 17 -6.55 20.82 3.75
N LYS A 18 -6.71 22.12 4.00
CA LYS A 18 -6.46 22.77 5.30
C LYS A 18 -7.76 22.94 6.08
N GLY A 19 -7.64 23.08 7.40
CA GLY A 19 -8.78 23.21 8.29
C GLY A 19 -9.34 21.86 8.73
N HIS A 20 -10.48 21.89 9.42
CA HIS A 20 -11.18 20.69 9.87
C HIS A 20 -12.08 20.18 8.74
N VAL A 21 -11.66 19.09 8.11
CA VAL A 21 -12.30 18.57 6.89
C VAL A 21 -12.47 17.05 6.97
N GLY A 22 -13.43 16.55 6.20
CA GLY A 22 -13.62 15.13 5.95
C GLY A 22 -13.08 14.75 4.58
N ILE A 23 -12.05 13.89 4.53
CA ILE A 23 -11.49 13.41 3.27
C ILE A 23 -12.36 12.29 2.71
N LYS A 24 -12.71 12.43 1.43
CA LYS A 24 -13.67 11.58 0.71
C LYS A 24 -13.01 10.67 -0.32
N SER A 25 -11.88 11.08 -0.90
CA SER A 25 -11.09 10.25 -1.81
C SER A 25 -9.66 10.78 -1.92
N PHE A 26 -8.71 9.91 -2.26
CA PHE A 26 -7.34 10.26 -2.61
C PHE A 26 -6.89 9.31 -3.74
N ASP A 27 -6.86 9.86 -4.95
CA ASP A 27 -6.47 9.14 -6.16
C ASP A 27 -5.14 9.69 -6.68
N ALA A 28 -4.25 8.82 -7.15
CA ALA A 28 -2.95 9.21 -7.69
C ALA A 28 -2.62 8.47 -8.98
N GLU A 29 -1.82 9.13 -9.82
CA GLU A 29 -1.44 8.66 -11.13
C GLU A 29 -0.03 9.12 -11.50
N LEU A 30 0.71 8.23 -12.16
CA LEU A 30 2.01 8.55 -12.72
C LEU A 30 1.87 9.18 -14.12
N VAL A 31 2.46 10.37 -14.29
CA VAL A 31 2.40 11.15 -15.53
C VAL A 31 3.80 11.57 -16.02
N ASP A 32 3.90 11.85 -17.32
CA ASP A 32 5.10 12.41 -17.96
C ASP A 32 5.21 13.93 -17.75
N GLN A 33 6.14 14.57 -18.48
CA GLN A 33 6.41 16.01 -18.40
C GLN A 33 5.24 16.85 -18.94
N GLU A 34 4.52 16.30 -19.90
CA GLU A 34 3.38 16.90 -20.57
C GLU A 34 2.07 16.65 -19.81
N GLY A 35 2.11 15.82 -18.75
CA GLY A 35 0.96 15.48 -17.91
C GLY A 35 0.11 14.33 -18.43
N ASN A 36 0.61 13.58 -19.42
CA ASN A 36 -0.04 12.38 -19.94
C ASN A 36 0.25 11.18 -19.03
N SER A 37 -0.73 10.30 -18.91
CA SER A 37 -0.61 9.05 -18.19
C SER A 37 0.42 8.12 -18.85
N ILE A 38 1.37 7.61 -18.06
CA ILE A 38 2.43 6.73 -18.59
C ILE A 38 1.97 5.26 -18.54
N PRO A 39 2.05 4.49 -19.64
CA PRO A 39 1.74 3.07 -19.61
C PRO A 39 2.65 2.27 -18.66
N SER A 40 2.06 1.34 -17.89
CA SER A 40 2.75 0.55 -16.87
C SER A 40 3.85 -0.38 -17.42
N TYR A 41 3.82 -0.70 -18.71
CA TYR A 41 4.88 -1.46 -19.40
C TYR A 41 6.10 -0.63 -19.81
N GLU A 42 6.05 0.69 -19.60
CA GLU A 42 7.19 1.58 -19.75
C GLU A 42 7.72 2.03 -18.40
N THR A 43 6.85 2.64 -17.58
CA THR A 43 7.19 2.98 -16.20
C THR A 43 6.09 2.51 -15.27
N TYR A 44 6.49 1.64 -14.36
CA TYR A 44 5.62 0.97 -13.41
C TYR A 44 5.59 1.76 -12.10
N LEU A 45 4.41 2.23 -11.69
CA LEU A 45 4.18 2.76 -10.35
C LEU A 45 4.07 1.56 -9.40
N HIS A 46 5.19 1.15 -8.81
CA HIS A 46 5.20 -0.04 -7.97
C HIS A 46 4.37 0.18 -6.71
N HIS A 47 4.56 1.31 -6.05
CA HIS A 47 3.64 1.77 -5.02
C HIS A 47 3.67 3.29 -4.89
N TRP A 48 2.59 3.84 -4.38
CA TRP A 48 2.57 5.12 -3.70
C TRP A 48 1.79 4.94 -2.41
N PHE A 49 2.12 5.71 -1.37
CA PHE A 49 1.29 5.77 -0.19
C PHE A 49 1.45 7.09 0.56
N ALA A 50 0.40 7.48 1.27
CA ALA A 50 0.36 8.70 2.06
C ALA A 50 0.26 8.40 3.55
N ILE A 51 1.17 9.00 4.32
CA ILE A 51 1.21 8.88 5.78
C ILE A 51 0.92 10.25 6.39
N LYS A 52 0.06 10.25 7.39
CA LYS A 52 -0.20 11.41 8.24
C LYS A 52 0.93 11.57 9.26
N TYR A 53 1.34 12.80 9.52
CA TYR A 53 2.30 13.10 10.58
C TYR A 53 1.99 14.44 11.22
N HIS A 54 2.42 14.61 12.46
CA HIS A 54 2.31 15.87 13.18
C HIS A 54 3.69 16.48 13.29
N GLN A 55 3.77 17.78 13.10
CA GLN A 55 5.02 18.53 13.18
C GLN A 55 4.85 19.73 14.11
N ASN A 56 5.83 19.97 14.97
CA ASN A 56 5.90 21.18 15.77
C ASN A 56 6.10 22.39 14.85
N ILE A 57 5.29 23.44 15.07
CA ILE A 57 5.33 24.67 14.27
C ILE A 57 6.65 25.44 14.42
N THR A 58 7.39 25.22 15.52
CA THR A 58 8.71 25.82 15.76
C THR A 58 9.87 24.93 15.30
N MET A 59 9.59 23.79 14.66
CA MET A 59 10.63 22.87 14.19
C MET A 59 11.62 23.59 13.28
N SER A 60 12.90 23.44 13.58
CA SER A 60 13.96 24.07 12.80
C SER A 60 13.99 23.50 11.37
N PRO A 61 14.15 24.37 10.34
CA PRO A 61 14.38 23.90 8.99
C PRO A 61 15.71 23.13 8.89
N ASN A 62 16.70 23.44 9.74
CA ASN A 62 17.98 22.76 9.80
C ASN A 62 17.82 21.35 10.42
N PRO A 63 18.05 20.26 9.66
CA PRO A 63 17.87 18.90 10.15
C PRO A 63 18.73 18.57 11.39
N LYS A 64 19.90 19.20 11.54
CA LYS A 64 20.80 18.98 12.68
C LYS A 64 20.25 19.52 14.01
N LEU A 65 19.27 20.42 13.94
CA LEU A 65 18.64 21.04 15.11
C LEU A 65 17.27 20.42 15.43
N ARG A 66 16.80 19.46 14.63
CA ARG A 66 15.53 18.78 14.85
C ARG A 66 15.68 17.76 15.96
N ARG A 67 14.70 17.73 16.84
CA ARG A 67 14.60 16.75 17.92
C ARG A 67 13.55 15.71 17.55
N PRO A 68 13.66 14.47 18.06
CA PRO A 68 12.68 13.41 17.75
C PRO A 68 11.24 13.80 18.07
N GLU A 69 11.01 14.63 19.09
CA GLU A 69 9.69 15.13 19.46
C GLU A 69 9.12 16.19 18.52
N ASP A 70 9.94 16.77 17.64
CA ASP A 70 9.50 17.84 16.74
C ASP A 70 8.61 17.31 15.61
N ALA A 71 8.63 16.01 15.31
CA ALA A 71 7.69 15.39 14.38
C ALA A 71 7.44 13.92 14.69
N PHE A 72 6.20 13.45 14.53
CA PHE A 72 5.86 12.04 14.69
C PHE A 72 4.81 11.59 13.68
N PHE A 73 4.95 10.36 13.18
CA PHE A 73 3.98 9.75 12.29
C PHE A 73 2.73 9.33 13.06
N GLN A 74 1.57 9.69 12.52
CA GLN A 74 0.30 9.09 12.94
C GLN A 74 0.01 7.96 11.96
N ARG A 75 0.07 6.72 12.44
CA ARG A 75 -0.29 5.53 11.67
C ARG A 75 -1.81 5.35 11.58
N ASN A 76 -2.27 4.52 10.65
CA ASN A 76 -3.63 3.98 10.65
C ASN A 76 -3.86 3.01 11.83
N GLU A 77 -5.11 2.57 12.00
CA GLU A 77 -5.58 1.68 13.07
C GLU A 77 -5.34 0.17 12.83
N GLY A 78 -4.66 -0.19 11.75
CA GLY A 78 -4.26 -1.56 11.42
C GLY A 78 -3.37 -2.23 12.47
N THR A 79 -3.35 -3.56 12.46
CA THR A 79 -2.83 -4.38 13.57
C THR A 79 -1.31 -4.56 13.56
N CYS A 80 -0.66 -4.50 12.40
CA CYS A 80 0.76 -4.81 12.23
C CYS A 80 1.68 -4.00 13.17
N ASN A 81 2.59 -4.67 13.87
CA ASN A 81 3.56 -4.00 14.74
C ASN A 81 4.76 -3.42 13.96
N GLY A 82 5.64 -2.69 14.65
CA GLY A 82 6.91 -2.22 14.08
C GLY A 82 6.79 -1.06 13.08
N GLY A 83 5.64 -0.41 12.97
CA GLY A 83 5.42 0.66 11.99
C GLY A 83 5.20 0.15 10.57
N ILE A 84 4.90 -1.13 10.41
CA ILE A 84 4.58 -1.76 9.13
C ILE A 84 3.19 -1.29 8.66
N LEU A 85 3.10 -0.95 7.37
CA LEU A 85 1.89 -0.44 6.70
C LEU A 85 1.23 0.72 7.47
N PRO A 86 1.92 1.84 7.75
CA PRO A 86 1.41 2.92 8.60
C PRO A 86 0.49 3.90 7.84
N HIS A 87 0.41 3.79 6.52
CA HIS A 87 -0.25 4.74 5.62
C HIS A 87 -1.78 4.63 5.64
N TYR A 88 -2.46 5.68 5.21
CA TYR A 88 -3.94 5.68 5.11
C TYR A 88 -4.42 5.40 3.69
N TRP A 89 -3.61 5.83 2.72
CA TRP A 89 -3.94 5.81 1.30
C TRP A 89 -2.77 5.24 0.52
N GLY A 90 -3.08 4.64 -0.62
CA GLY A 90 -2.09 4.25 -1.62
C GLY A 90 -2.11 2.78 -2.00
N PHE A 91 -1.75 2.52 -3.25
CA PHE A 91 -1.61 1.20 -3.87
C PHE A 91 -0.45 1.26 -4.88
N GLY A 92 -0.40 0.32 -5.83
CA GLY A 92 0.48 0.38 -6.99
C GLY A 92 -0.25 0.85 -8.25
N VAL A 93 0.09 0.24 -9.38
CA VAL A 93 -0.53 0.48 -10.69
C VAL A 93 -2.04 0.26 -10.71
N GLU A 94 -2.58 -0.57 -9.82
CA GLU A 94 -4.00 -0.86 -9.73
C GLU A 94 -4.83 0.31 -9.19
N SER A 95 -4.18 1.39 -8.71
CA SER A 95 -4.87 2.60 -8.27
C SER A 95 -5.79 3.18 -9.34
N ARG A 96 -5.45 3.03 -10.64
CA ARG A 96 -6.23 3.63 -11.74
C ARG A 96 -7.65 3.09 -11.85
N GLY A 97 -7.84 1.81 -11.55
CA GLY A 97 -9.12 1.11 -11.63
C GLY A 97 -9.74 0.81 -10.27
N THR A 98 -9.10 1.24 -9.17
CA THR A 98 -9.59 1.04 -7.80
C THR A 98 -10.03 2.37 -7.24
N THR A 99 -11.34 2.54 -7.03
CA THR A 99 -11.85 3.80 -6.48
C THR A 99 -11.48 3.94 -5.00
N SER A 100 -10.99 5.11 -4.59
CA SER A 100 -10.74 5.44 -3.18
C SER A 100 -11.93 6.14 -2.50
N LYS A 101 -13.09 6.19 -3.16
CA LYS A 101 -14.24 6.97 -2.72
C LYS A 101 -14.85 6.40 -1.43
N ILE A 102 -15.07 7.28 -0.45
CA ILE A 102 -15.79 6.98 0.77
C ILE A 102 -17.24 7.49 0.62
N PRO A 103 -18.27 6.65 0.84
CA PRO A 103 -19.66 7.06 0.68
C PRO A 103 -20.06 8.09 1.73
N ASP A 104 -21.04 8.93 1.44
CA ASP A 104 -21.63 9.81 2.45
C ASP A 104 -22.43 9.01 3.49
N PRO A 105 -22.48 9.47 4.75
CA PRO A 105 -21.84 10.68 5.30
C PRO A 105 -20.43 10.42 5.88
N PHE A 106 -19.82 9.28 5.55
CA PHE A 106 -18.56 8.84 6.14
C PHE A 106 -17.35 9.59 5.57
N ALA A 107 -16.33 9.87 6.38
CA ALA A 107 -15.10 10.50 5.90
C ALA A 107 -13.91 10.18 6.81
N ILE A 108 -12.69 10.24 6.27
CA ILE A 108 -11.50 10.26 7.13
C ILE A 108 -11.34 11.67 7.66
N GLU A 109 -11.48 11.82 8.98
CA GLU A 109 -11.38 13.10 9.66
C GLU A 109 -9.92 13.61 9.67
N GLN A 110 -9.78 14.89 9.36
CA GLN A 110 -8.50 15.57 9.34
C GLN A 110 -8.63 16.97 9.93
N GLY A 111 -7.55 17.41 10.58
CA GLY A 111 -7.43 18.80 10.99
C GLY A 111 -8.32 19.16 12.18
N ASN A 112 -8.79 18.17 12.95
CA ASN A 112 -9.63 18.42 14.13
C ASN A 112 -8.80 19.14 15.21
N PRO A 113 -9.14 20.40 15.56
CA PRO A 113 -8.38 21.20 16.52
C PRO A 113 -8.31 20.60 17.93
N THR A 114 -9.27 19.73 18.31
CA THR A 114 -9.28 19.09 19.63
C THR A 114 -8.38 17.85 19.71
N LYS A 115 -8.03 17.25 18.55
CA LYS A 115 -7.17 16.07 18.46
C LYS A 115 -5.71 16.43 18.15
N ILE A 116 -5.45 17.62 17.61
CA ILE A 116 -4.10 18.10 17.31
C ILE A 116 -3.47 18.66 18.58
N LYS A 117 -2.25 18.23 18.89
CA LYS A 117 -1.48 18.72 20.04
C LYS A 117 -1.17 20.21 19.88
N ASN A 118 -1.34 20.99 20.95
CA ASN A 118 -0.98 22.42 20.96
C ASN A 118 0.46 22.64 20.48
N GLY A 119 0.64 23.57 19.54
CA GLY A 119 1.93 23.85 18.91
C GLY A 119 2.33 22.89 17.79
N TYR A 120 1.44 21.98 17.38
CA TYR A 120 1.66 21.08 16.25
C TYR A 120 0.68 21.35 15.11
N GLU A 121 1.08 20.98 13.91
CA GLU A 121 0.27 20.97 12.71
C GLU A 121 0.21 19.54 12.13
N GLU A 122 -1.00 19.11 11.74
CA GLU A 122 -1.21 17.84 11.03
C GLU A 122 -0.84 18.02 9.55
N LYS A 123 -0.04 17.10 9.03
CA LYS A 123 0.52 17.13 7.67
C LYS A 123 0.49 15.74 7.04
N TRP A 124 0.78 15.73 5.74
CA TRP A 124 0.88 14.51 4.95
C TRP A 124 2.22 14.45 4.23
N LEU A 125 2.78 13.24 4.23
CA LEU A 125 3.88 12.87 3.35
C LEU A 125 3.38 11.86 2.33
N LEU A 126 4.10 11.78 1.23
CA LEU A 126 3.87 10.86 0.14
C LEU A 126 5.17 10.11 -0.14
N ASN A 127 5.14 8.79 -0.05
CA ASN A 127 6.22 7.96 -0.56
C ASN A 127 5.78 7.37 -1.90
N ILE A 128 6.70 7.35 -2.87
CA ILE A 128 6.50 6.70 -4.16
C ILE A 128 7.68 5.80 -4.47
N MET A 129 7.39 4.69 -5.14
CA MET A 129 8.37 3.85 -5.78
C MET A 129 7.96 3.62 -7.23
N VAL A 130 8.86 3.98 -8.13
CA VAL A 130 8.65 3.96 -9.56
C VAL A 130 9.78 3.17 -10.22
N ILE A 131 9.46 2.34 -11.19
CA ILE A 131 10.42 1.51 -11.93
C ILE A 131 10.29 1.80 -13.42
N ASP A 132 11.36 2.32 -14.04
CA ASP A 132 11.45 2.42 -15.49
C ASP A 132 11.80 1.03 -16.07
N THR A 133 10.85 0.39 -16.73
CA THR A 133 11.01 -0.97 -17.27
C THR A 133 11.47 -0.98 -18.72
N ARG A 134 11.71 0.20 -19.33
CA ARG A 134 12.23 0.29 -20.70
C ARG A 134 13.63 -0.32 -20.75
N GLY A 135 13.85 -1.20 -21.74
CA GLY A 135 15.12 -1.90 -21.89
C GLY A 135 15.43 -2.95 -20.83
N ALA A 136 14.52 -3.25 -19.89
CA ALA A 136 14.74 -4.34 -18.93
C ALA A 136 14.71 -5.71 -19.64
N GLN A 137 15.61 -6.63 -19.27
CA GLN A 137 15.67 -7.99 -19.84
C GLN A 137 14.37 -8.76 -19.57
N ASP A 138 13.88 -8.67 -18.33
CA ASP A 138 12.58 -9.20 -17.92
C ASP A 138 11.81 -8.11 -17.17
N LYS A 139 10.86 -7.50 -17.87
CA LYS A 139 10.01 -6.44 -17.31
C LYS A 139 9.19 -6.94 -16.12
N LYS A 140 8.64 -8.16 -16.19
CA LYS A 140 7.78 -8.70 -15.14
C LYS A 140 8.59 -8.95 -13.88
N ALA A 141 9.76 -9.59 -14.01
CA ALA A 141 10.64 -9.84 -12.89
C ALA A 141 11.19 -8.54 -12.26
N CYS A 142 11.49 -7.54 -13.09
CA CYS A 142 11.88 -6.20 -12.65
C CYS A 142 10.76 -5.56 -11.79
N THR A 143 9.50 -5.60 -12.24
CA THR A 143 8.36 -5.09 -11.44
C THR A 143 8.05 -5.89 -10.18
N GLN A 144 8.55 -7.14 -10.08
CA GLN A 144 8.40 -8.01 -8.91
C GLN A 144 9.61 -7.98 -7.98
N CYS A 145 10.57 -7.09 -8.25
CA CYS A 145 11.76 -6.92 -7.45
C CYS A 145 12.59 -8.19 -7.28
N ARG A 146 12.66 -9.02 -8.33
CA ARG A 146 13.48 -10.24 -8.33
C ARG A 146 14.96 -9.89 -8.26
N CYS A 147 15.64 -10.33 -7.21
CA CYS A 147 17.03 -9.96 -6.94
C CYS A 147 17.98 -10.37 -8.07
N ASP A 148 17.73 -11.52 -8.73
CA ASP A 148 18.53 -12.00 -9.85
C ASP A 148 18.38 -11.16 -11.12
N GLN A 149 17.38 -10.29 -11.17
CA GLN A 149 17.10 -9.37 -12.29
C GLN A 149 17.45 -7.92 -11.96
N MET A 150 18.15 -7.68 -10.84
CA MET A 150 18.61 -6.38 -10.40
C MET A 150 20.14 -6.29 -10.44
N ASN A 151 20.65 -5.09 -10.73
CA ASN A 151 22.06 -4.75 -10.60
C ASN A 151 22.40 -4.48 -9.12
N LEU A 152 22.39 -5.53 -8.31
CA LEU A 152 22.67 -5.44 -6.87
C LEU A 152 24.18 -5.27 -6.60
N PRO A 153 24.57 -4.50 -5.56
CA PRO A 153 25.95 -4.47 -5.07
C PRO A 153 26.46 -5.86 -4.68
N LYS A 154 27.75 -6.12 -4.85
CA LYS A 154 28.37 -7.44 -4.53
C LYS A 154 28.18 -7.85 -3.07
N ASP A 155 28.15 -6.87 -2.16
CA ASP A 155 27.99 -7.03 -0.72
C ASP A 155 26.54 -6.88 -0.27
N PHE A 156 25.56 -6.87 -1.18
CA PHE A 156 24.13 -6.67 -0.87
C PHE A 156 23.63 -7.53 0.30
N TYR A 157 23.83 -8.85 0.23
CA TYR A 157 23.42 -9.77 1.31
C TYR A 157 24.28 -9.63 2.57
N ASN A 158 25.44 -8.98 2.49
CA ASN A 158 26.29 -8.73 3.64
C ASN A 158 25.83 -7.55 4.49
N VAL A 159 25.32 -6.50 3.84
CA VAL A 159 24.97 -5.23 4.48
C VAL A 159 23.47 -5.06 4.71
N THR A 160 22.63 -5.74 3.92
CA THR A 160 21.18 -5.56 3.98
C THR A 160 20.54 -6.41 5.07
N ARG A 161 19.61 -5.80 5.79
CA ARG A 161 18.85 -6.44 6.86
C ARG A 161 17.36 -6.37 6.56
N ASP A 162 16.63 -7.39 7.00
CA ASP A 162 15.18 -7.46 6.86
C ASP A 162 14.44 -6.56 7.87
N ILE A 163 13.12 -6.61 7.85
CA ILE A 163 12.23 -5.84 8.73
C ILE A 163 12.41 -6.18 10.22
N HIS A 164 13.02 -7.32 10.55
CA HIS A 164 13.34 -7.74 11.92
C HIS A 164 14.81 -7.47 12.26
N ASN A 165 15.50 -6.67 11.43
CA ASN A 165 16.91 -6.36 11.56
C ASN A 165 17.85 -7.58 11.44
N GLN A 166 17.37 -8.68 10.87
CA GLN A 166 18.15 -9.88 10.59
C GLN A 166 18.85 -9.75 9.25
N LYS A 167 20.07 -10.27 9.15
CA LYS A 167 20.84 -10.22 7.90
C LYS A 167 20.12 -11.01 6.80
N LEU A 168 19.94 -10.41 5.62
CA LEU A 168 19.37 -11.12 4.48
C LEU A 168 20.27 -12.28 4.06
N THR A 169 19.65 -13.38 3.66
CA THR A 169 20.35 -14.57 3.14
C THR A 169 20.16 -14.68 1.64
N THR A 170 21.00 -15.46 0.97
CA THR A 170 20.88 -15.77 -0.46
C THR A 170 19.60 -16.54 -0.81
N ASN A 171 18.84 -16.98 0.19
CA ASN A 171 17.50 -17.55 0.01
C ASN A 171 16.43 -16.48 -0.25
N TYR A 172 16.68 -15.21 0.10
CA TYR A 172 15.79 -14.10 -0.27
C TYR A 172 15.93 -13.84 -1.77
N LYS A 173 14.92 -14.24 -2.55
CA LYS A 173 14.97 -14.19 -4.02
C LYS A 173 14.39 -12.91 -4.63
N GLY A 174 13.68 -12.09 -3.84
CA GLY A 174 13.11 -10.85 -4.33
C GLY A 174 12.10 -10.22 -3.38
N GLY A 175 11.78 -8.97 -3.67
CA GLY A 175 10.85 -8.14 -2.93
C GLY A 175 11.43 -6.77 -2.55
N LEU A 176 10.84 -6.11 -1.54
CA LEU A 176 11.16 -4.77 -1.05
C LEU A 176 12.66 -4.46 -1.03
N PHE A 177 13.49 -5.39 -0.54
CA PHE A 177 14.92 -5.13 -0.34
C PHE A 177 15.73 -5.13 -1.62
N CYS A 178 15.24 -5.75 -2.70
CA CYS A 178 15.96 -5.80 -3.99
C CYS A 178 15.60 -4.63 -4.92
N CYS A 179 14.62 -3.81 -4.55
CA CYS A 179 14.24 -2.59 -5.27
C CYS A 179 14.50 -1.33 -4.44
N GLN A 180 15.77 -0.97 -4.27
CA GLN A 180 16.17 0.24 -3.55
C GLN A 180 16.33 1.43 -4.51
N ASP A 181 16.25 2.64 -3.95
CA ASP A 181 16.46 3.88 -4.70
C ASP A 181 17.82 3.87 -5.42
N ASN A 182 17.84 4.33 -6.66
CA ASN A 182 19.02 4.41 -7.54
C ASN A 182 19.60 3.05 -7.99
N LEU A 183 18.97 1.92 -7.64
CA LEU A 183 19.27 0.65 -8.30
C LEU A 183 18.65 0.60 -9.70
N GLN A 184 19.06 -0.40 -10.46
CA GLN A 184 18.63 -0.59 -11.83
C GLN A 184 18.31 -2.07 -12.11
N CYS A 185 17.24 -2.32 -12.86
CA CYS A 185 17.00 -3.63 -13.44
C CYS A 185 18.07 -3.96 -14.47
N LYS A 186 18.40 -5.26 -14.60
CA LYS A 186 19.26 -5.75 -15.68
C LYS A 186 18.67 -5.35 -17.03
N GLN A 187 19.51 -4.81 -17.89
CA GLN A 187 19.10 -4.27 -19.17
C GLN A 187 19.53 -5.15 -20.34
N ILE A 188 18.76 -5.09 -21.43
CA ILE A 188 19.16 -5.64 -22.72
C ILE A 188 20.43 -4.92 -23.16
N GLU A 189 21.44 -5.69 -23.58
CA GLU A 189 22.72 -5.14 -24.02
C GLU A 189 22.52 -4.16 -25.18
N GLY A 190 23.21 -3.02 -25.12
CA GLY A 190 23.11 -1.98 -26.14
C GLY A 190 21.82 -1.15 -26.14
N PHE A 191 20.86 -1.41 -25.24
CA PHE A 191 19.65 -0.59 -25.16
C PHE A 191 19.99 0.86 -24.76
N GLN A 192 19.65 1.81 -25.63
CA GLN A 192 19.75 3.23 -25.37
C GLN A 192 18.35 3.83 -25.26
N GLY A 193 18.11 4.62 -24.22
CA GLY A 193 16.84 5.32 -24.05
C GLY A 193 17.03 6.63 -23.31
N SER A 194 16.26 7.63 -23.70
CA SER A 194 16.33 8.95 -23.09
C SER A 194 15.86 8.93 -21.64
N ARG A 195 16.47 9.80 -20.84
CA ARG A 195 15.94 10.13 -19.51
C ARG A 195 14.64 10.91 -19.69
N ARG A 196 13.68 10.65 -18.82
CA ARG A 196 12.44 11.43 -18.71
C ARG A 196 12.19 11.88 -17.28
N MET A 197 11.55 13.02 -17.09
CA MET A 197 10.94 13.32 -15.79
C MET A 197 9.59 12.62 -15.71
N VAL A 198 9.29 12.14 -14.51
CA VAL A 198 8.00 11.54 -14.18
C VAL A 198 7.51 12.25 -12.93
N SER A 199 6.20 12.40 -12.81
CA SER A 199 5.57 13.04 -11.65
C SER A 199 4.39 12.20 -11.18
N LEU A 200 4.12 12.25 -9.88
CA LEU A 200 2.86 11.74 -9.34
C LEU A 200 1.85 12.89 -9.31
N ARG A 201 0.81 12.81 -10.15
CA ARG A 201 -0.36 13.67 -10.08
C ARG A 201 -1.36 13.05 -9.12
N TYR A 202 -1.97 13.84 -8.25
CA TYR A 202 -3.02 13.35 -7.36
C TYR A 202 -4.22 14.29 -7.30
N LYS A 203 -5.36 13.72 -6.94
CA LYS A 203 -6.61 14.41 -6.68
C LYS A 203 -7.15 13.95 -5.32
N ILE A 204 -7.50 14.92 -4.50
CA ILE A 204 -8.17 14.70 -3.21
C ILE A 204 -9.58 15.28 -3.34
N SER A 205 -10.57 14.56 -2.84
CA SER A 205 -11.93 15.08 -2.66
C SER A 205 -12.19 15.21 -1.18
N TRP A 206 -12.82 16.30 -0.74
CA TRP A 206 -13.08 16.57 0.67
C TRP A 206 -14.35 17.41 0.86
N VAL A 207 -14.84 17.43 2.10
CA VAL A 207 -15.94 18.28 2.56
C VAL A 207 -15.51 19.02 3.82
N ASP A 208 -16.10 20.19 4.07
CA ASP A 208 -15.94 20.85 5.37
C ASP A 208 -16.55 19.98 6.46
N TRP A 209 -15.82 19.82 7.57
CA TRP A 209 -16.32 19.02 8.68
C TRP A 209 -17.46 19.73 9.39
N ASN A 210 -18.57 19.02 9.58
CA ASN A 210 -19.76 19.43 10.32
C ASN A 210 -20.37 18.22 11.06
N ILE A 211 -21.42 18.48 11.81
CA ILE A 211 -22.06 17.51 12.70
C ILE A 211 -22.69 16.30 11.98
N TYR A 212 -22.87 16.38 10.65
CA TYR A 212 -23.46 15.30 9.87
C TYR A 212 -22.41 14.30 9.36
N GLN A 213 -21.11 14.59 9.44
CA GLN A 213 -20.08 13.66 8.98
C GLN A 213 -19.72 12.66 10.07
N ILE A 214 -19.49 11.43 9.65
CA ILE A 214 -19.12 10.32 10.54
C ILE A 214 -17.67 9.93 10.26
N PRO A 215 -16.78 9.96 11.27
CA PRO A 215 -15.39 9.56 11.08
C PRO A 215 -15.30 8.05 10.81
N VAL A 216 -14.46 7.67 9.86
CA VAL A 216 -14.02 6.28 9.69
C VAL A 216 -12.58 6.10 10.13
N LYS A 217 -12.30 4.92 10.65
CA LYS A 217 -10.98 4.41 11.00
C LYS A 217 -10.44 3.55 9.88
N VAL A 218 -9.16 3.69 9.56
CA VAL A 218 -8.54 2.95 8.47
C VAL A 218 -7.77 1.78 9.03
N TYR A 219 -8.04 0.59 8.54
CA TYR A 219 -7.28 -0.60 8.87
C TYR A 219 -6.66 -1.16 7.59
N ILE A 220 -5.38 -1.46 7.66
CA ILE A 220 -4.68 -2.26 6.65
C ILE A 220 -4.31 -3.58 7.31
N LEU A 221 -4.93 -4.65 6.84
CA LEU A 221 -4.70 -6.02 7.28
C LEU A 221 -3.69 -6.69 6.35
N ASP A 222 -2.89 -7.62 6.85
CA ASP A 222 -1.86 -8.32 6.07
C ASP A 222 -2.03 -9.84 6.18
N SER A 223 -2.16 -10.52 5.04
CA SER A 223 -2.30 -11.99 4.98
C SER A 223 -1.05 -12.74 5.48
N THR A 224 0.07 -12.05 5.68
CA THR A 224 1.31 -12.60 6.25
C THR A 224 1.38 -12.50 7.77
N ASP A 225 0.41 -11.85 8.41
CA ASP A 225 0.38 -11.62 9.85
C ASP A 225 0.46 -12.93 10.64
N LYS A 226 1.50 -13.02 11.48
CA LYS A 226 1.68 -14.10 12.44
C LYS A 226 1.36 -13.60 13.84
N VAL A 227 0.14 -13.88 14.27
CA VAL A 227 -0.32 -13.49 15.60
C VAL A 227 0.39 -14.32 16.67
N ARG A 228 0.99 -13.64 17.64
CA ARG A 228 1.62 -14.23 18.83
C ARG A 228 1.04 -13.60 20.08
N SER A 229 1.01 -14.34 21.18
CA SER A 229 0.66 -13.80 22.49
C SER A 229 1.92 -13.63 23.34
N ASN A 230 2.05 -12.47 23.98
CA ASN A 230 3.02 -12.23 25.04
C ASN A 230 2.25 -11.76 26.30
N GLY A 231 1.85 -12.73 27.12
CA GLY A 231 0.98 -12.49 28.27
C GLY A 231 -0.44 -12.08 27.82
N SER A 232 -0.88 -10.89 28.21
CA SER A 232 -2.15 -10.31 27.77
C SER A 232 -2.05 -9.52 26.46
N LYS A 233 -0.84 -9.28 25.95
CA LYS A 233 -0.62 -8.49 24.73
C LYS A 233 -0.59 -9.38 23.50
N ILE A 234 -1.44 -9.05 22.53
CA ILE A 234 -1.40 -9.64 21.19
C ILE A 234 -0.34 -8.89 20.36
N LEU A 235 0.50 -9.66 19.68
CA LEU A 235 1.54 -9.17 18.78
C LEU A 235 1.25 -9.66 17.35
N HIS A 236 1.27 -8.73 16.40
CA HIS A 236 1.03 -8.94 14.98
C HIS A 236 2.35 -8.79 14.21
N ASP A 237 2.91 -9.91 13.80
CA ASP A 237 4.21 -10.03 13.13
C ASP A 237 4.00 -10.12 11.62
N CYS A 238 3.62 -9.00 11.02
CA CYS A 238 3.40 -8.85 9.58
C CYS A 238 4.72 -8.77 8.80
N LEU A 239 4.72 -9.25 7.57
CA LEU A 239 5.89 -9.23 6.69
C LEU A 239 5.81 -8.20 5.55
N ALA A 240 4.67 -7.55 5.35
CA ALA A 240 4.33 -6.67 4.22
C ALA A 240 4.34 -7.36 2.84
N GLU A 241 5.21 -8.33 2.59
CA GLU A 241 5.23 -9.11 1.37
C GLU A 241 5.60 -10.56 1.65
N TYR A 242 5.36 -11.44 0.70
CA TYR A 242 5.82 -12.83 0.77
C TYR A 242 6.23 -13.37 -0.60
N THR A 243 6.95 -14.49 -0.57
CA THR A 243 7.35 -15.21 -1.79
C THR A 243 6.45 -16.41 -2.00
N ILE A 244 5.91 -16.55 -3.21
CA ILE A 244 5.24 -17.76 -3.67
C ILE A 244 6.30 -18.67 -4.27
N PRO A 245 6.54 -19.88 -3.72
CA PRO A 245 7.55 -20.78 -4.23
C PRO A 245 7.18 -21.34 -5.61
N ALA A 246 8.18 -21.75 -6.38
CA ALA A 246 7.97 -22.55 -7.58
C ALA A 246 7.54 -23.96 -7.13
N THR A 247 6.26 -24.30 -7.25
CA THR A 247 5.84 -25.70 -7.07
C THR A 247 6.15 -26.45 -8.35
N GLY A 248 6.92 -27.54 -8.26
CA GLY A 248 7.41 -28.34 -9.41
C GLY A 248 6.33 -29.08 -10.21
N GLY A 249 5.05 -28.78 -9.96
CA GLY A 249 3.91 -29.18 -10.75
C GLY A 249 2.87 -28.09 -10.56
N GLY A 250 2.59 -27.33 -11.62
CA GLY A 250 1.52 -26.35 -11.66
C GLY A 250 0.19 -27.05 -11.47
N GLY A 251 -0.24 -27.24 -10.22
CA GLY A 251 -1.62 -27.58 -9.94
C GLY A 251 -2.50 -26.41 -10.39
N ASP A 252 -3.65 -26.70 -11.00
CA ASP A 252 -4.64 -25.70 -11.42
C ASP A 252 -5.18 -24.85 -10.25
N SER A 253 -4.94 -25.30 -9.02
CA SER A 253 -5.34 -24.61 -7.79
C SER A 253 -4.48 -23.38 -7.49
N PRO A 254 -5.09 -22.24 -7.14
CA PRO A 254 -4.37 -21.06 -6.66
C PRO A 254 -3.51 -21.34 -5.41
N HIS A 255 -2.38 -20.65 -5.30
CA HIS A 255 -1.64 -20.54 -4.04
C HIS A 255 -2.46 -19.68 -3.06
N VAL A 256 -2.55 -20.13 -1.82
CA VAL A 256 -3.37 -19.48 -0.78
C VAL A 256 -2.48 -19.08 0.39
N GLN A 257 -2.52 -17.80 0.75
CA GLN A 257 -1.90 -17.24 1.95
C GLN A 257 -3.02 -16.73 2.87
N LYS A 258 -2.98 -17.11 4.16
CA LYS A 258 -4.00 -16.74 5.14
C LYS A 258 -3.40 -16.20 6.43
N ALA A 259 -4.11 -15.26 7.04
CA ALA A 259 -3.89 -14.85 8.42
C ALA A 259 -5.23 -14.76 9.16
N ASN A 260 -5.19 -15.07 10.46
CA ASN A 260 -6.30 -14.87 11.39
C ASN A 260 -5.94 -13.68 12.29
N ILE A 261 -6.69 -12.60 12.19
CA ILE A 261 -6.32 -11.29 12.71
C ILE A 261 -7.38 -10.87 13.75
N PRO A 262 -7.07 -10.96 15.05
CA PRO A 262 -7.95 -10.43 16.10
C PRO A 262 -8.02 -8.91 16.00
N MET A 263 -9.24 -8.38 15.90
CA MET A 263 -9.47 -6.94 15.85
C MET A 263 -9.58 -6.38 17.27
N GLU A 264 -8.67 -5.50 17.67
CA GLU A 264 -8.76 -4.85 18.99
C GLU A 264 -10.05 -4.01 19.11
N LYS A 265 -10.38 -3.29 18.04
CA LYS A 265 -11.61 -2.51 17.89
C LYS A 265 -12.31 -2.82 16.59
N GLY A 266 -13.59 -3.14 16.69
CA GLY A 266 -14.49 -3.38 15.59
C GLY A 266 -15.21 -2.11 15.14
N GLY A 267 -16.26 -2.29 14.34
CA GLY A 267 -17.08 -1.22 13.80
C GLY A 267 -17.94 -1.70 12.63
N TYR A 268 -18.71 -0.80 12.04
CA TYR A 268 -19.47 -1.05 10.84
C TYR A 268 -18.57 -0.93 9.61
N LEU A 269 -18.52 -1.97 8.79
CA LEU A 269 -17.75 -1.94 7.55
C LEU A 269 -18.40 -0.97 6.57
N ILE A 270 -17.65 0.04 6.11
CA ILE A 270 -18.13 1.05 5.16
C ILE A 270 -17.51 0.87 3.77
N TYR A 271 -16.25 0.44 3.74
CA TYR A 271 -15.45 0.28 2.53
C TYR A 271 -14.48 -0.89 2.74
N GLY A 272 -14.30 -1.72 1.70
CA GLY A 272 -13.31 -2.79 1.69
C GLY A 272 -12.67 -2.98 0.31
N THR A 273 -11.35 -3.07 0.24
CA THR A 273 -10.63 -3.44 -1.00
C THR A 273 -9.28 -4.08 -0.70
N ALA A 274 -8.73 -4.86 -1.62
CA ALA A 274 -7.39 -5.41 -1.48
C ALA A 274 -6.34 -4.62 -2.27
N HIS A 275 -5.11 -4.58 -1.76
CA HIS A 275 -3.90 -4.15 -2.47
C HIS A 275 -3.10 -5.40 -2.84
N MET A 276 -2.93 -5.64 -4.13
CA MET A 276 -2.43 -6.91 -4.64
C MET A 276 -1.50 -6.67 -5.81
N HIS A 277 -0.58 -7.58 -6.06
CA HIS A 277 0.28 -7.52 -7.24
C HIS A 277 -0.28 -8.38 -8.37
N SER A 278 0.23 -8.14 -9.59
CA SER A 278 -0.12 -8.93 -10.78
C SER A 278 0.07 -10.43 -10.50
N GLY A 279 -0.89 -11.25 -10.92
CA GLY A 279 -0.95 -12.69 -10.65
C GLY A 279 -1.96 -13.07 -9.56
N VAL A 280 -2.55 -12.09 -8.86
CA VAL A 280 -3.67 -12.31 -7.93
C VAL A 280 -4.88 -12.90 -8.67
N VAL A 281 -5.61 -13.76 -7.97
CA VAL A 281 -6.91 -14.32 -8.38
C VAL A 281 -8.04 -13.59 -7.66
N ASN A 282 -7.95 -13.46 -6.34
CA ASN A 282 -8.79 -12.59 -5.51
C ASN A 282 -8.18 -12.48 -4.10
N ALA A 283 -8.77 -11.64 -3.27
CA ALA A 283 -8.59 -11.67 -1.83
C ALA A 283 -9.97 -11.61 -1.15
N THR A 284 -10.16 -12.36 -0.08
CA THR A 284 -11.42 -12.38 0.66
C THR A 284 -11.17 -12.21 2.15
N LEU A 285 -11.97 -11.34 2.76
CA LEU A 285 -12.02 -11.13 4.20
C LEU A 285 -13.27 -11.82 4.75
N TYR A 286 -13.07 -12.68 5.75
CA TYR A 286 -14.12 -13.42 6.43
C TYR A 286 -14.23 -13.00 7.90
N GLY A 287 -15.45 -13.04 8.42
CA GLY A 287 -15.72 -12.94 9.85
C GLY A 287 -15.38 -14.25 10.57
N GLN A 288 -15.36 -14.22 11.90
CA GLN A 288 -14.99 -15.36 12.72
C GLN A 288 -15.94 -16.56 12.55
N ASP A 289 -17.20 -16.30 12.21
CA ASP A 289 -18.25 -17.27 11.91
C ASP A 289 -18.18 -17.83 10.47
N GLY A 290 -17.17 -17.42 9.69
CA GLY A 290 -16.98 -17.83 8.31
C GLY A 290 -17.78 -17.03 7.28
N ARG A 291 -18.58 -16.02 7.70
CA ARG A 291 -19.31 -15.17 6.75
C ARG A 291 -18.34 -14.36 5.90
N THR A 292 -18.64 -14.20 4.62
CA THR A 292 -17.87 -13.30 3.75
C THR A 292 -18.20 -11.86 4.07
N LEU A 293 -17.21 -11.08 4.49
CA LEU A 293 -17.35 -9.63 4.73
C LEU A 293 -17.11 -8.84 3.46
N CYS A 294 -16.07 -9.21 2.70
CA CYS A 294 -15.76 -8.60 1.41
C CYS A 294 -14.85 -9.51 0.58
N THR A 295 -15.17 -9.67 -0.70
CA THR A 295 -14.27 -10.27 -1.70
C THR A 295 -13.84 -9.20 -2.69
N SER A 296 -12.54 -8.94 -2.76
CA SER A 296 -11.92 -8.04 -3.73
C SER A 296 -11.33 -8.85 -4.88
N THR A 297 -11.70 -8.51 -6.11
CA THR A 297 -11.36 -9.24 -7.34
C THR A 297 -10.56 -8.34 -8.29
N PRO A 298 -9.57 -8.89 -9.00
CA PRO A 298 -8.71 -8.11 -9.87
C PRO A 298 -9.37 -7.75 -11.20
N LYS A 299 -9.04 -6.57 -11.69
CA LYS A 299 -9.25 -6.15 -13.07
C LYS A 299 -7.90 -6.13 -13.79
N TYR A 300 -7.77 -6.94 -14.83
CA TYR A 300 -6.58 -6.96 -15.69
C TYR A 300 -6.85 -6.17 -16.98
N GLY A 301 -5.85 -5.42 -17.43
CA GLY A 301 -5.94 -4.70 -18.69
C GLY A 301 -5.95 -5.64 -19.91
N THR A 302 -6.40 -5.12 -21.04
CA THR A 302 -6.58 -5.88 -22.29
C THR A 302 -5.96 -5.20 -23.52
N GLY A 303 -5.60 -3.92 -23.41
CA GLY A 303 -5.07 -3.08 -24.49
C GLY A 303 -3.64 -2.60 -24.24
N LYS A 304 -3.31 -1.45 -24.82
CA LYS A 304 -1.98 -0.80 -24.69
C LYS A 304 -2.06 0.59 -24.05
N GLU A 305 -3.25 1.15 -23.91
CA GLU A 305 -3.44 2.47 -23.31
C GLU A 305 -3.12 2.45 -21.81
N ALA A 306 -2.67 3.60 -21.30
CA ALA A 306 -2.41 3.77 -19.89
C ALA A 306 -3.67 3.49 -19.06
N GLY A 307 -3.57 2.59 -18.08
CA GLY A 307 -4.72 2.13 -17.28
C GLY A 307 -5.55 1.00 -17.91
N ASN A 308 -5.14 0.47 -19.07
CA ASN A 308 -5.74 -0.73 -19.67
C ASN A 308 -4.67 -1.68 -20.25
N GLU A 309 -3.48 -1.71 -19.68
CA GLU A 309 -2.33 -2.45 -20.21
C GLU A 309 -2.50 -3.96 -20.07
N LYS A 310 -2.41 -4.68 -21.19
CA LYS A 310 -2.57 -6.14 -21.23
C LYS A 310 -1.62 -6.85 -20.26
N GLY A 311 -2.19 -7.66 -19.38
CA GLY A 311 -1.42 -8.46 -18.42
C GLY A 311 -0.99 -7.72 -17.15
N TYR A 312 -1.32 -6.43 -17.03
CA TYR A 312 -1.13 -5.66 -15.81
C TYR A 312 -2.41 -5.67 -14.97
N LEU A 313 -2.24 -5.76 -13.65
CA LEU A 313 -3.31 -5.48 -12.72
C LEU A 313 -3.58 -3.97 -12.72
N ILE A 314 -4.76 -3.58 -13.21
CA ILE A 314 -5.13 -2.17 -13.39
C ILE A 314 -6.18 -1.72 -12.37
N GLY A 315 -6.73 -2.62 -11.58
CA GLY A 315 -7.74 -2.31 -10.56
C GLY A 315 -8.09 -3.50 -9.68
N MET A 316 -8.70 -3.21 -8.54
CA MET A 316 -9.30 -4.16 -7.62
C MET A 316 -10.75 -3.74 -7.34
N SER A 317 -11.66 -4.71 -7.22
CA SER A 317 -13.05 -4.43 -6.88
C SER A 317 -13.18 -3.99 -5.42
N VAL A 318 -14.09 -3.05 -5.18
CA VAL A 318 -14.36 -2.49 -3.86
C VAL A 318 -15.71 -3.01 -3.36
N CYS A 319 -15.80 -3.34 -2.08
CA CYS A 319 -17.05 -3.61 -1.39
C CYS A 319 -17.56 -2.34 -0.71
N TYR A 320 -18.80 -1.98 -1.02
CA TYR A 320 -19.59 -0.97 -0.33
C TYR A 320 -20.81 -1.65 0.28
N PRO A 321 -20.68 -2.33 1.43
CA PRO A 321 -21.83 -2.90 2.09
C PRO A 321 -22.83 -1.80 2.46
N GLN A 322 -24.11 -2.15 2.56
CA GLN A 322 -25.10 -1.20 3.06
C GLN A 322 -24.72 -0.81 4.50
N PRO A 323 -24.69 0.49 4.85
CA PRO A 323 -24.35 0.91 6.21
C PRO A 323 -25.20 0.17 7.25
N GLY A 324 -24.53 -0.43 8.24
CA GLY A 324 -25.17 -1.23 9.29
C GLY A 324 -25.39 -2.72 8.96
N SER A 325 -25.26 -3.14 7.70
CA SER A 325 -25.44 -4.56 7.32
C SER A 325 -24.31 -5.47 7.80
N ILE A 326 -23.09 -4.93 7.93
CA ILE A 326 -21.91 -5.68 8.38
C ILE A 326 -21.30 -4.96 9.58
N LYS A 327 -21.46 -5.57 10.76
CA LYS A 327 -20.74 -5.19 11.98
C LYS A 327 -19.62 -6.17 12.24
N ILE A 328 -18.44 -5.65 12.56
CA ILE A 328 -17.30 -6.38 13.10
C ILE A 328 -17.25 -6.05 14.59
N HIS A 329 -17.15 -7.05 15.45
CA HIS A 329 -17.13 -6.87 16.90
C HIS A 329 -15.72 -6.64 17.45
N ASP A 330 -15.63 -5.94 18.57
CA ASP A 330 -14.38 -5.87 19.35
C ASP A 330 -13.94 -7.30 19.72
N GLY A 331 -12.68 -7.62 19.44
CA GLY A 331 -12.10 -8.95 19.64
C GLY A 331 -12.45 -9.98 18.56
N GLU A 332 -13.28 -9.66 17.56
CA GLU A 332 -13.62 -10.58 16.47
C GLU A 332 -12.35 -10.94 15.68
N ILE A 333 -12.17 -12.23 15.39
CA ILE A 333 -11.04 -12.71 14.59
C ILE A 333 -11.46 -12.72 13.13
N LEU A 334 -10.81 -11.88 12.32
CA LEU A 334 -11.02 -11.86 10.88
C LEU A 334 -10.05 -12.80 10.18
N THR A 335 -10.51 -13.58 9.21
CA THR A 335 -9.63 -14.37 8.34
C THR A 335 -9.43 -13.63 7.03
N LEU A 336 -8.20 -13.22 6.75
CA LEU A 336 -7.81 -12.68 5.45
C LEU A 336 -7.20 -13.80 4.60
N GLU A 337 -7.81 -14.07 3.45
CA GLU A 337 -7.35 -15.05 2.47
C GLU A 337 -6.92 -14.34 1.18
N SER A 338 -5.64 -14.45 0.85
CA SER A 338 -5.04 -14.00 -0.40
C SER A 338 -4.85 -15.20 -1.35
N ARG A 339 -5.35 -15.08 -2.58
CA ARG A 339 -5.20 -16.10 -3.63
C ARG A 339 -4.41 -15.58 -4.81
N TYR A 340 -3.37 -16.31 -5.18
CA TYR A 340 -2.56 -16.03 -6.37
C TYR A 340 -2.51 -17.24 -7.30
N LYS A 341 -2.26 -17.00 -8.57
CA LYS A 341 -1.82 -18.06 -9.48
C LYS A 341 -0.60 -18.74 -8.86
N ASN A 342 -0.59 -20.07 -8.90
CA ASN A 342 0.47 -20.89 -8.33
C ASN A 342 1.72 -20.89 -9.23
N GLU A 343 2.32 -19.70 -9.35
CA GLU A 343 3.52 -19.40 -10.10
C GLU A 343 4.54 -18.81 -9.13
N PHE A 344 5.82 -19.09 -9.36
CA PHE A 344 6.89 -18.43 -8.62
C PHE A 344 6.75 -16.91 -8.70
N ARG A 345 6.74 -16.26 -7.55
CA ARG A 345 6.57 -14.81 -7.44
C ARG A 345 7.26 -14.30 -6.20
N THR A 346 7.98 -13.21 -6.35
CA THR A 346 8.56 -12.46 -5.25
C THR A 346 7.76 -11.19 -5.01
N GLY A 347 7.81 -10.68 -3.79
CA GLY A 347 7.08 -9.49 -3.38
C GLY A 347 5.58 -9.58 -3.63
N ALA A 348 4.95 -10.73 -3.38
CA ALA A 348 3.49 -10.82 -3.42
C ALA A 348 2.92 -10.02 -2.25
N MET A 349 2.02 -9.07 -2.57
CA MET A 349 1.25 -8.35 -1.56
C MET A 349 0.01 -9.15 -1.17
N GLY A 350 -0.48 -8.96 0.04
CA GLY A 350 -1.72 -9.57 0.49
C GLY A 350 -2.39 -8.67 1.50
N HIS A 351 -2.54 -7.38 1.15
CA HIS A 351 -3.12 -6.40 2.06
C HIS A 351 -4.60 -6.20 1.79
N PHE A 352 -5.34 -5.91 2.84
CA PHE A 352 -6.77 -5.62 2.75
C PHE A 352 -7.09 -4.36 3.55
N TYR A 353 -7.60 -3.36 2.85
CA TYR A 353 -7.99 -2.07 3.39
C TYR A 353 -9.45 -2.16 3.77
N ILE A 354 -9.77 -1.90 5.03
CA ILE A 354 -11.15 -1.74 5.50
C ILE A 354 -11.30 -0.42 6.24
N TYR A 355 -12.41 0.27 5.97
CA TYR A 355 -12.77 1.48 6.71
C TYR A 355 -13.97 1.17 7.60
N LEU A 356 -13.78 1.38 8.90
CA LEU A 356 -14.79 1.07 9.92
C LEU A 356 -15.32 2.36 10.53
N ALA A 357 -16.64 2.46 10.65
CA ALA A 357 -17.29 3.51 11.43
C ALA A 357 -17.72 2.93 12.79
N GLU A 358 -17.47 3.65 13.88
CA GLU A 358 -17.94 3.24 15.21
C GLU A 358 -19.46 3.40 15.35
N GLU A 359 -20.00 4.43 14.70
CA GLU A 359 -21.41 4.80 14.72
C GLU A 359 -22.00 4.86 13.29
N LEU A 360 -23.32 4.83 13.21
CA LEU A 360 -24.07 5.00 11.97
C LEU A 360 -24.81 6.35 11.99
N PRO A 361 -25.25 6.86 10.83
CA PRO A 361 -26.08 8.04 10.78
C PRO A 361 -27.35 7.81 11.62
N GLN A 362 -27.65 8.77 12.50
CA GLN A 362 -28.88 8.76 13.31
C GLN A 362 -30.11 9.07 12.46
#